data_AF-K9VFB8-F1
#
_entry.id   AF-K9VFB8-F1
#
_cell.length_a   1.000
_cell.length_b   1.000
_cell.length_c   1.000
_cell.angle_alpha   90.00
_cell.angle_beta   90.00
_cell.angle_gamma   90.00
#
_symmetry.space_group_name_H-M   'P 1'
#
loop_
_entity.id
_entity.type
_entity.pdbx_description
1 polymer ?
#
loop_
_entity_poly.entity_id
_entity_poly.type
_entity_poly.pdbx_seq_one_letter_code
_entity_poly.pdbx_strand_id
1 'polypeptide(L)' 'MVNVFILQHVHELGDDREDYKIIGIYSTKTLAEAAKARMLSQPGFIDAPEGFHISCYPLDKDHWLDGYVTVYYSDS' A
#
# COMPACT_ATOMS: atom_id res chain seq x y z
N MET A 1 -5.64 -22.73 3.10
CA MET A 1 -4.70 -21.65 2.75
C MET A 1 -5.06 -20.43 3.56
N VAL A 2 -4.08 -19.78 4.18
CA VAL A 2 -4.28 -18.55 4.96
C VAL A 2 -3.99 -17.37 4.04
N ASN A 3 -4.88 -16.38 4.03
CA ASN A 3 -4.70 -15.14 3.30
C ASN A 3 -4.48 -14.01 4.31
N VAL A 4 -3.70 -13.02 3.91
CA VAL A 4 -3.53 -11.76 4.60
C VAL A 4 -4.03 -10.61 3.74
N PHE A 5 -4.37 -9.50 4.39
CA PHE A 5 -4.88 -8.29 3.78
C PHE A 5 -3.90 -7.17 4.09
N ILE A 6 -3.24 -6.64 3.07
CA ILE A 6 -2.28 -5.55 3.19
C ILE A 6 -3.03 -4.25 2.97
N LEU A 7 -3.00 -3.37 3.97
CA LEU A 7 -3.43 -1.98 3.86
C LEU A 7 -2.23 -1.12 3.48
N GLN A 8 -2.36 -0.37 2.40
CA GLN A 8 -1.34 0.51 1.88
C GLN A 8 -1.94 1.87 1.48
N HIS A 9 -1.09 2.89 1.40
CA HIS A 9 -1.44 4.21 0.88
C HIS A 9 -0.42 4.62 -0.20
N VAL A 10 -0.92 5.08 -1.35
CA VAL A 10 -0.12 5.68 -2.42
C VAL A 10 -0.39 7.18 -2.41
N HIS A 11 0.65 7.98 -2.27
CA HIS A 11 0.57 9.42 -2.41
C HIS A 11 1.28 9.87 -3.69
N GLU A 12 0.51 10.39 -4.64
CA GLU A 12 1.00 10.96 -5.89
C GLU A 12 1.70 12.30 -5.62
N LEU A 13 2.99 12.40 -5.93
CA LEU A 13 3.79 13.62 -5.74
C LEU A 13 3.92 14.46 -7.03
N GLY A 14 3.42 13.95 -8.16
CA GLY A 14 3.65 14.53 -9.49
C GLY A 14 4.98 14.07 -10.12
N ASP A 15 5.13 14.33 -11.42
CA ASP A 15 6.28 13.90 -12.24
C ASP A 15 6.52 12.39 -12.20
N ASP A 16 5.45 11.59 -12.28
CA ASP A 16 5.47 10.12 -12.18
C ASP A 16 6.12 9.58 -10.89
N ARG A 17 6.16 10.41 -9.83
CA ARG A 17 6.66 10.01 -8.51
C ARG A 17 5.51 9.69 -7.57
N GLU A 18 5.60 8.52 -6.98
CA GLU A 18 4.69 8.04 -5.95
C GLU A 18 5.46 7.80 -4.65
N ASP A 19 4.83 8.12 -3.53
CA ASP A 19 5.29 7.75 -2.20
C ASP A 19 4.36 6.68 -1.61
N TYR A 20 4.86 5.45 -1.60
CA TYR A 20 4.15 4.25 -1.18
C TYR A 20 4.39 3.91 0.29
N LYS A 21 3.31 3.67 1.05
CA LYS A 21 3.35 3.31 2.47
C LYS A 21 2.54 2.05 2.75
N ILE A 22 3.19 1.05 3.36
CA ILE A 22 2.46 -0.05 4.00
C ILE A 22 2.06 0.39 5.40
N ILE A 23 0.76 0.33 5.68
CA ILE A 23 0.20 0.74 6.96
C ILE A 23 0.05 -0.47 7.89
N GLY A 24 -0.34 -1.62 7.35
CA GLY A 24 -0.45 -2.84 8.14
C GLY A 24 -0.85 -4.06 7.34
N ILE A 25 -0.66 -5.23 7.95
CA ILE A 25 -1.00 -6.54 7.40
C ILE A 25 -1.94 -7.24 8.38
N TYR A 26 -3.08 -7.71 7.89
CA TYR A 26 -4.18 -8.19 8.72
C TYR A 26 -4.63 -9.58 8.29
N SER A 27 -5.10 -10.39 9.25
CA SER A 27 -5.61 -11.74 8.95
C SER A 27 -7.00 -11.75 8.30
N THR A 28 -7.73 -10.63 8.36
CA THR A 28 -9.07 -10.50 7.75
C THR A 28 -9.24 -9.13 7.10
N LYS A 29 -10.10 -9.08 6.07
CA LYS A 29 -10.45 -7.82 5.40
C LYS A 29 -11.05 -6.81 6.38
N THR A 30 -11.93 -7.25 7.28
CA THR A 30 -12.59 -6.39 8.27
C THR A 30 -11.59 -5.67 9.18
N LEU A 31 -10.51 -6.35 9.59
CA LEU A 31 -9.47 -5.72 10.40
C LEU A 31 -8.69 -4.66 9.61
N ALA A 32 -8.43 -4.91 8.32
CA ALA A 32 -7.80 -3.93 7.43
C ALA A 32 -8.69 -2.70 7.21
N GLU A 33 -10.00 -2.89 6.97
CA GLU A 33 -10.97 -1.79 6.84
C GLU A 33 -11.09 -0.97 8.13
N ALA A 34 -11.10 -1.64 9.28
CA ALA A 34 -11.11 -0.95 10.58
C ALA A 34 -9.82 -0.13 10.78
N ALA A 35 -8.67 -0.61 10.30
CA ALA A 35 -7.43 0.15 10.33
C ALA A 35 -7.45 1.34 9.38
N LYS A 36 -7.96 1.17 8.16
CA LYS A 36 -8.18 2.27 7.21
C LYS A 36 -9.02 3.38 7.85
N ALA A 37 -10.14 3.02 8.47
CA ALA A 37 -11.01 3.99 9.15
C ALA A 37 -10.29 4.79 10.25
N ARG A 38 -9.38 4.16 11.02
CA ARG A 38 -8.56 4.86 12.02
C ARG A 38 -7.51 5.78 11.40
N MET A 39 -6.99 5.43 10.23
CA MET A 39 -5.92 6.20 9.56
C MET A 39 -6.43 7.37 8.74
N LEU A 40 -7.68 7.35 8.28
CA LEU A 40 -8.31 8.44 7.52
C LEU A 40 -8.33 9.78 8.26
N SER A 41 -8.20 9.79 9.59
CA SER A 41 -8.15 11.02 10.38
C SER A 41 -6.74 11.54 10.68
N GLN A 42 -5.69 10.83 10.25
CA GLN A 42 -4.32 11.25 10.49
C GLN A 42 -3.90 12.34 9.50
N PRO A 43 -3.03 13.29 9.92
CA PRO A 43 -2.50 14.32 9.03
C PRO A 43 -1.86 13.72 7.76
N GLY A 44 -2.07 14.38 6.61
CA GLY A 44 -1.62 13.91 5.30
C GLY A 44 -2.53 12.85 4.68
N PHE A 45 -2.98 11.84 5.46
CA PHE A 45 -3.93 10.84 4.96
C PHE A 45 -5.35 11.38 4.80
N ILE A 46 -5.75 12.32 5.65
CA ILE A 46 -7.05 13.00 5.54
C ILE A 46 -7.21 13.79 4.24
N ASP A 47 -6.09 14.27 3.67
CA ASP A 47 -6.08 15.11 2.48
C ASP A 47 -6.07 14.28 1.17
N ALA A 48 -5.76 12.97 1.25
CA ALA A 48 -5.71 12.05 0.12
C ALA A 48 -6.35 10.67 0.46
N PRO A 49 -7.65 10.62 0.82
CA PRO A 49 -8.33 9.39 1.25
C PRO A 49 -8.46 8.32 0.16
N GLU A 50 -8.40 8.71 -1.11
CA GLU A 50 -8.46 7.83 -2.28
C GLU A 50 -7.20 6.96 -2.45
N GLY A 51 -6.05 7.40 -1.91
CA GLY A 51 -4.79 6.66 -2.00
C GLY A 51 -4.76 5.36 -1.20
N PHE A 52 -5.77 5.08 -0.38
CA PHE A 52 -5.84 3.86 0.44
C PHE A 52 -6.32 2.63 -0.36
N HIS A 53 -5.47 1.59 -0.40
CA HIS A 53 -5.78 0.31 -1.02
C HIS A 53 -5.67 -0.85 -0.02
N ILE A 54 -6.55 -1.85 -0.16
CA ILE A 54 -6.48 -3.11 0.57
C ILE A 54 -6.36 -4.26 -0.42
N SER A 55 -5.25 -4.99 -0.37
CA SER A 55 -4.95 -6.09 -1.27
C SER A 55 -4.90 -7.42 -0.51
N CYS A 56 -5.45 -8.49 -1.10
CA CYS A 56 -5.47 -9.82 -0.50
C CYS A 56 -4.34 -10.68 -1.07
N TYR A 57 -3.53 -11.29 -0.21
CA TYR A 57 -2.39 -12.11 -0.58
C TYR A 57 -2.38 -13.44 0.17
N PRO A 58 -2.12 -14.57 -0.49
CA PRO A 58 -1.74 -15.81 0.18
C PRO A 58 -0.49 -15.61 1.05
N LEU A 59 -0.55 -16.10 2.28
CA LEU A 59 0.61 -16.15 3.18
C LEU A 59 1.59 -17.27 2.74
N ASP A 60 2.87 -17.09 3.07
CA ASP A 60 3.96 -18.04 2.76
C ASP A 60 4.10 -18.34 1.26
N LYS A 61 3.91 -17.29 0.44
CA LYS A 61 4.07 -17.32 -1.01
C LYS A 61 4.90 -16.13 -1.48
N ASP A 62 5.74 -16.39 -2.46
CA ASP A 62 6.45 -15.35 -3.19
C ASP A 62 5.50 -14.72 -4.21
N HIS A 63 5.36 -13.40 -4.16
CA HIS A 63 4.51 -12.62 -5.09
C HIS A 63 5.31 -11.87 -6.14
N TRP A 64 6.64 -11.84 -5.98
CA TRP A 64 7.60 -11.39 -6.96
C TRP A 64 8.48 -12.58 -7.33
N LEU A 65 8.39 -13.04 -8.57
CA LEU A 65 9.05 -14.28 -9.02
C LEU A 65 10.32 -14.02 -9.86
N ASP A 66 10.52 -12.78 -10.30
CA ASP A 66 11.61 -12.41 -11.20
C ASP A 66 12.74 -11.65 -10.48
N GLY A 67 13.80 -11.25 -11.20
CA GLY A 67 14.76 -10.26 -10.70
C GLY A 67 14.19 -8.84 -10.74
N TYR A 68 14.96 -7.84 -10.31
CA TYR A 68 14.61 -6.42 -10.51
C TYR A 68 15.60 -5.73 -11.45
N VAL A 69 15.15 -4.67 -12.12
CA VAL A 69 15.99 -3.73 -12.87
C VAL A 69 15.84 -2.35 -12.28
N THR A 70 16.95 -1.61 -12.15
CA THR A 70 16.93 -0.23 -11.68
C THR A 70 16.92 0.72 -12.87
N VAL A 71 15.89 1.56 -12.95
CA VAL A 71 15.81 2.64 -13.93
C VAL A 71 16.15 3.94 -13.22
N TYR A 72 17.14 4.67 -13.75
CA TYR A 72 17.50 6.00 -13.27
C TYR A 72 16.85 7.03 -14.20
N TYR A 73 15.97 7.87 -13.65
CA TYR A 73 15.48 9.04 -14.35
C TYR A 73 16.51 10.17 -14.17
N SER A 74 17.01 10.72 -15.27
CA SER A 74 17.85 11.92 -15.22
C SER A 74 16.95 13.13 -14.92
N ASP A 75 17.23 13.85 -13.84
CA ASP A 75 16.58 15.14 -13.54
C ASP A 75 16.71 16.05 -14.77
N SER A 76 15.56 16.38 -15.38
CA SER A 76 15.45 17.28 -16.54
C SER A 76 15.24 18.71 -16.08
#